data_AF-A0A7X8DIY2-F1
#
_entry.id   AF-A0A7X8DIY2-F1
#
_cell.length_a   1.000
_cell.length_b   1.000
_cell.length_c   1.000
_cell.angle_alpha   90.00
_cell.angle_beta   90.00
_cell.angle_gamma   90.00
#
_symmetry.space_group_name_H-M   'P 1'
#
loop_
_entity.id
_entity.type
_entity.pdbx_description
1 polymer ?
#
loop_
_entity_poly.entity_id
_entity_poly.type
_entity_poly.pdbx_seq_one_letter_code
_entity_poly.pdbx_strand_id
1 'polypeptide(L)'
;MDKLNKVYVEGVGGVDIEEGCLLVDLSSQVFGNDYKKYLGARINNEVHHLRNRVRDGAYVKFLSSEDEDGFKIYTRTISAVFIMACKEIFPESTAKIEHFLGKGLYAELEDGHSISFGDIKKIKDKMREIVDKDIPIIREEVSKEEAILLFEEFGHEDKIRLYNTLEDETVQIYRMADYLDRFHGYLAPSTGYVDVFDLKYYYPGAIILFPATDSNNKLPEFKEQKKLARVFRDAKEWTNILDLAYVGSLNEKILNGDIGEVIRISEALHEKNIAQIADMICQDDDINMILIAGPSSSGKTTFAERLSIHLKVNGKRPIGISIDDYFVNREDSPTDEDGEYDFESLEAIDLEQFNSDLVRLLEGEKIELPRYNFITGVRERSGMKIKVDQDHPIIVEGIHALNPRLTTYIPEKNKFKIYISALTQLNIDAHNRISTTDTRLMRRSIRDNKYRGNDIFKTFELWEGVRQGEEMNIFPHQEEADVMFDSALVYELAVLKKHIMPLLQEIDNSSIYYSEAKMLLKFLSYFRDIEDEDIIPPNSILREFIGGADIDVH
;
A
#
# COMPACT_ATOMS: atom_id res chain seq x y z
N MET A 1 -47.32 23.69 -8.82
CA MET A 1 -45.98 23.46 -9.39
C MET A 1 -45.11 23.14 -8.20
N ASP A 2 -44.92 21.87 -7.92
CA ASP A 2 -44.00 21.45 -6.87
C ASP A 2 -42.60 21.92 -7.28
N LYS A 3 -41.91 22.54 -6.33
CA LYS A 3 -40.58 23.10 -6.56
C LYS A 3 -39.63 21.92 -6.71
N LEU A 4 -39.31 21.55 -7.96
CA LEU A 4 -38.29 20.55 -8.23
C LEU A 4 -36.97 21.03 -7.63
N ASN A 5 -36.33 20.16 -6.87
CA ASN A 5 -34.99 20.40 -6.36
C ASN A 5 -34.02 20.26 -7.53
N LYS A 6 -32.92 21.02 -7.51
CA LYS A 6 -31.95 21.05 -8.60
C LYS A 6 -30.57 20.68 -8.08
N VAL A 7 -29.94 19.71 -8.73
CA VAL A 7 -28.58 19.26 -8.45
C VAL A 7 -27.68 19.53 -9.65
N TYR A 8 -26.38 19.67 -9.42
CA TYR A 8 -25.39 19.87 -10.46
C TYR A 8 -24.52 18.63 -10.58
N VAL A 9 -24.58 17.95 -11.71
CA VAL A 9 -23.78 16.75 -11.98
C VAL A 9 -22.57 17.13 -12.84
N GLU A 10 -21.37 16.76 -12.40
CA GLU A 10 -20.13 17.02 -13.13
C GLU A 10 -20.19 16.44 -14.55
N GLY A 11 -19.75 17.23 -15.54
CA GLY A 11 -19.80 16.85 -16.96
C GLY A 11 -21.19 16.89 -17.63
N VAL A 12 -22.27 17.08 -16.85
CA VAL A 12 -23.66 17.06 -17.37
C VAL A 12 -24.36 18.40 -17.17
N GLY A 13 -24.19 19.03 -16.00
CA GLY A 13 -24.85 20.28 -15.65
C GLY A 13 -26.02 20.10 -14.69
N GLY A 14 -26.98 21.02 -14.74
CA GLY A 14 -28.12 21.04 -13.81
C GLY A 14 -29.18 19.99 -14.15
N VAL A 15 -29.57 19.18 -13.16
CA VAL A 15 -30.59 18.13 -13.27
C VAL A 15 -31.69 18.37 -12.24
N ASP A 16 -32.95 18.33 -12.68
CA ASP A 16 -34.10 18.42 -11.80
C ASP A 16 -34.40 17.06 -11.18
N ILE A 17 -34.61 17.04 -9.86
CA ILE A 17 -34.83 15.85 -9.05
C ILE A 17 -36.06 16.01 -8.14
N GLU A 18 -36.68 14.88 -7.83
CA GLU A 18 -37.75 14.80 -6.84
C GLU A 18 -37.19 14.83 -5.41
N GLU A 19 -38.04 15.20 -4.44
CA GLU A 19 -37.64 15.19 -3.03
C GLU A 19 -37.29 13.78 -2.57
N GLY A 20 -36.11 13.64 -1.95
CA GLY A 20 -35.64 12.36 -1.43
C GLY A 20 -35.01 11.41 -2.46
N CYS A 21 -34.79 11.87 -3.70
CA CYS A 21 -34.04 11.16 -4.75
C CYS A 21 -32.72 10.58 -4.21
N LEU A 22 -32.43 9.31 -4.56
CA LEU A 22 -31.15 8.68 -4.23
C LEU A 22 -30.12 8.94 -5.34
N LEU A 23 -28.84 8.90 -5.00
CA LEU A 23 -27.77 9.05 -5.99
C LEU A 23 -27.80 7.97 -7.08
N VAL A 24 -28.26 6.76 -6.77
CA VAL A 24 -28.46 5.68 -7.75
C VAL A 24 -29.57 6.02 -8.74
N ASP A 25 -30.65 6.67 -8.30
CA ASP A 25 -31.75 7.10 -9.16
C ASP A 25 -31.28 8.24 -10.06
N LEU A 26 -30.53 9.20 -9.49
CA LEU A 26 -29.90 10.29 -10.24
C LEU A 26 -28.91 9.77 -11.29
N SER A 27 -28.05 8.81 -10.93
CA SER A 27 -27.12 8.16 -11.88
C SER A 27 -27.90 7.50 -13.03
N SER A 28 -28.98 6.78 -12.71
CA SER A 28 -29.84 6.13 -13.69
C SER A 28 -30.52 7.13 -14.63
N GLN A 29 -31.04 8.24 -14.09
CA GLN A 29 -31.65 9.32 -14.87
C GLN A 29 -30.65 9.97 -15.84
N VAL A 30 -29.41 10.16 -15.40
CA VAL A 30 -28.37 10.90 -16.14
C VAL A 30 -27.67 10.04 -17.19
N PHE A 31 -27.30 8.81 -16.82
CA PHE A 31 -26.45 7.94 -17.65
C PHE A 31 -27.21 6.77 -18.31
N GLY A 32 -28.51 6.62 -18.04
CA GLY A 32 -29.34 5.58 -18.64
C GLY A 32 -28.78 4.19 -18.38
N ASN A 33 -28.50 3.43 -19.44
CA ASN A 33 -27.97 2.06 -19.33
C ASN A 33 -26.55 1.98 -18.76
N ASP A 34 -25.79 3.08 -18.79
CA ASP A 34 -24.41 3.13 -18.32
C ASP A 34 -24.27 3.46 -16.84
N TYR A 35 -25.39 3.62 -16.12
CA TYR A 35 -25.39 4.03 -14.71
C TYR A 35 -24.57 3.12 -13.78
N LYS A 36 -24.47 1.82 -14.12
CA LYS A 36 -23.68 0.83 -13.36
C LYS A 36 -22.16 1.00 -13.48
N LYS A 37 -21.68 1.83 -14.41
CA LYS A 37 -20.26 2.21 -14.47
C LYS A 37 -19.85 3.07 -13.27
N TYR A 38 -20.81 3.70 -12.61
CA TYR A 38 -20.58 4.57 -11.46
C TYR A 38 -20.90 3.82 -10.18
N LEU A 39 -19.93 3.75 -9.27
CA LEU A 39 -19.94 2.89 -8.08
C LEU A 39 -20.24 3.67 -6.79
N GLY A 40 -19.98 4.98 -6.83
CA GLY A 40 -20.14 5.93 -5.74
C GLY A 40 -20.28 7.34 -6.29
N ALA A 41 -20.43 8.32 -5.39
CA ALA A 41 -20.39 9.73 -5.77
C ALA A 41 -19.62 10.55 -4.76
N ARG A 42 -18.97 11.61 -5.21
CA ARG A 42 -18.32 12.62 -4.38
C ARG A 42 -19.20 13.86 -4.32
N ILE A 43 -19.51 14.31 -3.11
CA ILE A 43 -20.29 15.52 -2.82
C ILE A 43 -19.54 16.27 -1.72
N ASN A 44 -19.20 17.54 -1.96
CA ASN A 44 -18.42 18.36 -1.02
C ASN A 44 -17.16 17.65 -0.51
N ASN A 45 -16.36 17.09 -1.43
CA ASN A 45 -15.14 16.33 -1.14
C ASN A 45 -15.32 15.05 -0.30
N GLU A 46 -16.55 14.62 -0.01
CA GLU A 46 -16.84 13.35 0.66
C GLU A 46 -17.38 12.31 -0.31
N VAL A 47 -16.87 11.08 -0.19
CA VAL A 47 -17.43 9.93 -0.90
C VAL A 47 -18.72 9.47 -0.22
N HIS A 48 -19.75 9.22 -1.01
CA HIS A 48 -21.05 8.74 -0.59
C HIS A 48 -21.42 7.47 -1.36
N HIS A 49 -22.08 6.56 -0.63
CA HIS A 49 -22.74 5.41 -1.22
C HIS A 49 -23.92 5.85 -2.10
N LEU A 50 -24.16 5.19 -3.23
CA LEU A 50 -25.20 5.64 -4.17
C LEU A 50 -26.64 5.51 -3.63
N ARG A 51 -26.85 4.74 -2.56
CA ARG A 51 -28.16 4.71 -1.86
C ARG A 51 -28.37 5.90 -0.91
N ASN A 52 -27.43 6.83 -0.81
CA ASN A 52 -27.62 8.07 -0.05
C ASN A 52 -28.56 9.02 -0.80
N ARG A 53 -29.36 9.78 -0.04
CA ARG A 53 -30.21 10.84 -0.58
C ARG A 53 -29.37 12.04 -1.03
N VAL A 54 -29.67 12.56 -2.20
CA VAL A 54 -29.06 13.81 -2.69
C VAL A 54 -29.87 15.01 -2.20
N ARG A 55 -29.18 16.11 -1.84
CA ARG A 55 -29.80 17.35 -1.35
C ARG A 55 -29.91 18.38 -2.48
N ASP A 56 -30.90 19.26 -2.37
CA ASP A 56 -31.05 20.42 -3.27
C ASP A 56 -29.77 21.27 -3.29
N GLY A 57 -29.36 21.69 -4.48
CA GLY A 57 -28.15 22.48 -4.72
C GLY A 57 -26.82 21.72 -4.64
N ALA A 58 -26.82 20.40 -4.42
CA ALA A 58 -25.59 19.63 -4.34
C ALA A 58 -24.82 19.59 -5.67
N TYR A 59 -23.49 19.67 -5.59
CA TYR A 59 -22.58 19.34 -6.69
C TYR A 59 -22.14 17.87 -6.55
N VAL A 60 -22.37 17.06 -7.58
CA VAL A 60 -22.19 15.62 -7.57
C VAL A 60 -21.20 15.23 -8.67
N LYS A 61 -20.06 14.64 -8.27
CA LYS A 61 -19.18 13.91 -9.18
C LYS A 61 -19.42 12.41 -9.01
N PHE A 62 -19.87 11.71 -10.03
CA PHE A 62 -19.98 10.25 -9.97
C PHE A 62 -18.60 9.61 -10.16
N LEU A 63 -18.36 8.51 -9.45
CA LEU A 63 -17.06 7.83 -9.38
C LEU A 63 -17.13 6.50 -10.10
N SER A 64 -16.27 6.30 -11.08
CA SER A 64 -16.13 5.05 -11.85
C SER A 64 -14.95 4.22 -11.35
N SER A 65 -14.72 3.04 -11.92
CA SER A 65 -13.51 2.24 -11.62
C SER A 65 -12.19 2.92 -12.03
N GLU A 66 -12.25 4.00 -12.80
CA GLU A 66 -11.10 4.80 -13.21
C GLU A 66 -10.70 5.83 -12.13
N ASP A 67 -11.65 6.24 -11.28
CA ASP A 67 -11.37 7.06 -10.11
C ASP A 67 -10.83 6.18 -8.97
N GLU A 68 -9.85 6.65 -8.21
CA GLU A 68 -9.25 5.87 -7.10
C GLU A 68 -10.29 5.36 -6.09
N ASP A 69 -11.22 6.22 -5.67
CA ASP A 69 -12.29 5.85 -4.74
C ASP A 69 -13.25 4.82 -5.35
N GLY A 70 -13.55 4.94 -6.65
CA GLY A 70 -14.41 3.98 -7.34
C GLY A 70 -13.70 2.65 -7.56
N PHE A 71 -12.42 2.63 -7.90
CA PHE A 71 -11.59 1.41 -7.93
C PHE A 71 -11.59 0.69 -6.57
N LYS A 72 -11.45 1.45 -5.48
CA LYS A 72 -11.54 0.94 -4.11
C LYS A 72 -12.94 0.34 -3.82
N ILE A 73 -14.03 0.94 -4.31
CA ILE A 73 -15.40 0.38 -4.17
C ILE A 73 -15.57 -0.89 -5.03
N TYR A 74 -15.07 -0.89 -6.27
CA TYR A 74 -15.10 -2.04 -7.17
C TYR A 74 -14.38 -3.22 -6.53
N THR A 75 -13.15 -3.01 -6.07
CA THR A 75 -12.29 -4.02 -5.43
C THR A 75 -13.00 -4.71 -4.26
N ARG A 76 -13.66 -3.94 -3.39
CA ARG A 76 -14.39 -4.51 -2.23
C ARG A 76 -15.65 -5.25 -2.67
N THR A 77 -16.36 -4.72 -3.66
CA THR A 77 -17.60 -5.35 -4.16
C THR A 77 -17.30 -6.68 -4.85
N ILE A 78 -16.25 -6.74 -5.70
CA ILE A 78 -15.86 -8.00 -6.33
C ILE A 78 -15.29 -9.00 -5.31
N SER A 79 -14.63 -8.51 -4.26
CA SER A 79 -14.21 -9.34 -3.13
C SER A 79 -15.42 -9.94 -2.40
N ALA A 80 -16.46 -9.15 -2.13
CA ALA A 80 -17.71 -9.65 -1.53
C ALA A 80 -18.37 -10.73 -2.39
N VAL A 81 -18.45 -10.52 -3.71
CA VAL A 81 -18.97 -11.52 -4.66
C VAL A 81 -18.14 -12.80 -4.64
N PHE A 82 -16.80 -12.70 -4.58
CA PHE A 82 -15.91 -13.85 -4.46
C PHE A 82 -16.13 -14.61 -3.14
N ILE A 83 -16.21 -13.90 -2.01
CA ILE A 83 -16.45 -14.47 -0.68
C ILE A 83 -17.80 -15.21 -0.66
N MET A 84 -18.87 -14.60 -1.18
CA MET A 84 -20.19 -15.23 -1.29
C MET A 84 -20.12 -16.51 -2.13
N ALA A 85 -19.46 -16.47 -3.30
CA ALA A 85 -19.29 -17.64 -4.16
C ALA A 85 -18.51 -18.76 -3.47
N CYS A 86 -17.42 -18.42 -2.78
CA CYS A 86 -16.62 -19.38 -2.01
C CYS A 86 -17.43 -19.97 -0.86
N LYS A 87 -18.22 -19.19 -0.12
CA LYS A 87 -19.05 -19.71 0.98
C LYS A 87 -20.14 -20.67 0.50
N GLU A 88 -20.69 -20.48 -0.70
CA GLU A 88 -21.63 -21.47 -1.29
C GLU A 88 -20.95 -22.78 -1.70
N ILE A 89 -19.72 -22.71 -2.21
CA ILE A 89 -18.99 -23.87 -2.74
C ILE A 89 -18.25 -24.62 -1.62
N PHE A 90 -17.74 -23.88 -0.63
CA PHE A 90 -16.94 -24.34 0.50
C PHE A 90 -17.54 -23.80 1.82
N PRO A 91 -18.69 -24.31 2.29
CA PRO A 91 -19.37 -23.79 3.48
C PRO A 91 -18.52 -23.82 4.75
N GLU A 92 -17.60 -24.78 4.84
CA GLU A 92 -16.73 -25.03 6.00
C GLU A 92 -15.40 -24.26 5.94
N SER A 93 -15.16 -23.44 4.92
CA SER A 93 -13.91 -22.68 4.77
C SER A 93 -14.19 -21.18 4.70
N THR A 94 -13.31 -20.39 5.30
CA THR A 94 -13.32 -18.93 5.18
C THR A 94 -12.48 -18.51 3.98
N ALA A 95 -13.03 -17.66 3.10
CA ALA A 95 -12.25 -17.06 2.03
C ALA A 95 -11.49 -15.84 2.57
N LYS A 96 -10.17 -15.79 2.41
CA LYS A 96 -9.37 -14.61 2.73
C LYS A 96 -9.09 -13.77 1.49
N ILE A 97 -9.18 -12.46 1.66
CA ILE A 97 -8.70 -11.48 0.69
C ILE A 97 -7.37 -10.92 1.20
N GLU A 98 -6.30 -11.18 0.46
CA GLU A 98 -4.94 -10.94 0.95
C GLU A 98 -4.36 -9.66 0.33
N HIS A 99 -3.54 -9.78 -0.70
CA HIS A 99 -2.72 -8.69 -1.24
C HIS A 99 -2.83 -8.60 -2.76
N PHE A 100 -2.36 -7.49 -3.32
CA PHE A 100 -2.21 -7.35 -4.76
C PHE A 100 -0.89 -8.01 -5.20
N LEU A 101 -0.96 -8.81 -6.26
CA LEU A 101 0.18 -9.27 -7.05
C LEU A 101 0.06 -8.65 -8.43
N GLY A 102 0.83 -7.59 -8.65
CA GLY A 102 0.66 -6.68 -9.78
C GLY A 102 -0.77 -6.14 -9.83
N LYS A 103 -1.44 -6.30 -10.97
CA LYS A 103 -2.83 -5.85 -11.17
C LYS A 103 -3.90 -6.86 -10.74
N GLY A 104 -3.53 -7.96 -10.08
CA GLY A 104 -4.45 -8.99 -9.62
C GLY A 104 -4.54 -9.05 -8.10
N LEU A 105 -5.74 -9.28 -7.57
CA LEU A 105 -5.96 -9.45 -6.13
C LEU A 105 -5.86 -10.94 -5.77
N TYR A 106 -4.89 -11.29 -4.92
CA TYR A 106 -4.73 -12.65 -4.42
C TYR A 106 -5.74 -12.95 -3.30
N ALA A 107 -6.36 -14.11 -3.41
CA ALA A 107 -7.31 -14.64 -2.43
C ALA A 107 -7.11 -16.14 -2.26
N GLU A 108 -7.39 -16.67 -1.09
CA GLU A 108 -7.25 -18.09 -0.77
C GLU A 108 -8.28 -18.54 0.26
N LEU A 109 -8.27 -19.82 0.63
CA LEU A 109 -9.12 -20.36 1.68
C LEU A 109 -8.31 -20.59 2.96
N GLU A 110 -8.95 -20.39 4.11
CA GLU A 110 -8.45 -20.80 5.42
C GLU A 110 -8.42 -22.32 5.60
N ASP A 111 -7.90 -22.75 6.75
CA ASP A 111 -8.03 -24.11 7.27
C ASP A 111 -7.38 -25.20 6.41
N GLY A 112 -6.30 -24.85 5.72
CA GLY A 112 -5.51 -25.80 4.93
C GLY A 112 -6.20 -26.26 3.64
N HIS A 113 -7.30 -25.62 3.24
CA HIS A 113 -7.95 -25.86 1.97
C HIS A 113 -7.27 -25.01 0.89
N SER A 114 -6.92 -25.65 -0.24
CA SER A 114 -6.42 -24.93 -1.42
C SER A 114 -7.51 -24.87 -2.48
N ILE A 115 -7.59 -23.75 -3.19
CA ILE A 115 -8.46 -23.63 -4.36
C ILE A 115 -7.81 -24.44 -5.47
N SER A 116 -8.44 -25.52 -5.95
CA SER A 116 -7.88 -26.33 -7.04
C SER A 116 -8.11 -25.68 -8.41
N PHE A 117 -7.39 -26.13 -9.43
CA PHE A 117 -7.60 -25.67 -10.81
C PHE A 117 -9.04 -25.87 -11.29
N GLY A 118 -9.69 -26.97 -10.88
CA GLY A 118 -11.09 -27.23 -11.20
C GLY A 118 -12.08 -26.35 -10.45
N ASP A 119 -11.71 -25.89 -9.25
CA ASP A 119 -12.57 -25.03 -8.43
C ASP A 119 -12.62 -23.60 -8.95
N ILE A 120 -11.55 -23.10 -9.58
CA ILE A 120 -11.54 -21.78 -10.22
C ILE A 120 -12.74 -21.60 -11.16
N LYS A 121 -13.03 -22.61 -11.99
CA LYS A 121 -14.19 -22.56 -12.87
C LYS A 121 -15.50 -22.51 -12.09
N LYS A 122 -15.65 -23.34 -11.05
CA LYS A 122 -16.86 -23.37 -10.21
C LYS A 122 -17.09 -22.03 -9.51
N ILE A 123 -16.04 -21.47 -8.91
CA ILE A 123 -16.08 -20.16 -8.24
C ILE A 123 -16.44 -19.08 -9.27
N LYS A 124 -15.79 -19.06 -10.43
CA LYS A 124 -16.07 -18.08 -11.48
C LYS A 124 -17.52 -18.17 -11.97
N ASP A 125 -18.01 -19.37 -12.27
CA ASP A 125 -19.39 -19.60 -12.71
C ASP A 125 -20.39 -19.14 -11.63
N LYS A 126 -20.05 -19.38 -10.35
CA LYS A 126 -20.89 -18.95 -9.24
C LYS A 126 -20.87 -17.45 -8.99
N MET A 127 -19.71 -16.81 -9.10
CA MET A 127 -19.61 -15.34 -9.08
C MET A 127 -20.45 -14.73 -10.20
N ARG A 128 -20.43 -15.31 -11.41
CA ARG A 128 -21.27 -14.85 -12.53
C ARG A 128 -22.75 -14.95 -12.20
N GLU A 129 -23.19 -16.07 -11.64
CA GLU A 129 -24.56 -16.25 -11.17
C GLU A 129 -24.96 -15.17 -10.13
N ILE A 130 -24.09 -14.86 -9.17
CA ILE A 130 -24.33 -13.84 -8.14
C ILE A 130 -24.42 -12.43 -8.74
N VAL A 131 -23.55 -12.10 -9.68
CA VAL A 131 -23.57 -10.82 -10.42
C VAL A 131 -24.84 -10.70 -11.27
N ASP A 132 -25.22 -11.74 -12.00
CA ASP A 132 -26.41 -11.76 -12.86
C ASP A 132 -27.72 -11.63 -12.07
N LYS A 133 -27.74 -12.14 -10.82
CA LYS A 133 -28.86 -11.93 -9.89
C LYS A 133 -29.01 -10.49 -9.41
N ASP A 134 -27.98 -9.65 -9.57
CA ASP A 134 -27.96 -8.24 -9.17
C ASP A 134 -28.44 -8.02 -7.72
N ILE A 135 -27.91 -8.83 -6.80
CA ILE A 135 -28.34 -8.88 -5.40
C ILE A 135 -28.13 -7.49 -4.76
N PRO A 136 -29.17 -6.86 -4.19
CA PRO A 136 -29.03 -5.60 -3.49
C PRO A 136 -28.08 -5.70 -2.29
N ILE A 137 -27.19 -4.72 -2.16
CA ILE A 137 -26.25 -4.60 -1.06
C ILE A 137 -26.77 -3.50 -0.12
N ILE A 138 -27.18 -3.86 1.08
CA ILE A 138 -27.79 -2.96 2.05
C ILE A 138 -26.82 -2.70 3.19
N ARG A 139 -26.47 -1.43 3.40
CA ARG A 139 -25.60 -0.97 4.48
C ARG A 139 -26.44 -0.53 5.67
N GLU A 140 -26.17 -1.09 6.84
CA GLU A 140 -26.91 -0.83 8.08
C GLU A 140 -25.96 -0.53 9.24
N GLU A 141 -26.39 0.34 10.14
CA GLU A 141 -25.71 0.57 11.42
C GLU A 141 -26.48 -0.18 12.51
N VAL A 142 -25.77 -1.03 13.25
CA VAL A 142 -26.31 -1.81 14.37
C VAL A 142 -25.49 -1.56 15.63
N SER A 143 -26.02 -1.90 16.80
CA SER A 143 -25.22 -1.83 18.04
C SER A 143 -24.08 -2.86 18.00
N LYS A 144 -23.02 -2.62 18.77
CA LYS A 144 -21.91 -3.58 18.87
C LYS A 144 -22.38 -4.95 19.37
N GLU A 145 -23.29 -5.00 20.33
CA GLU A 145 -23.84 -6.25 20.86
C GLU A 145 -24.62 -7.03 19.79
N GLU A 146 -25.45 -6.34 19.01
CA GLU A 146 -26.17 -6.93 17.89
C GLU A 146 -25.22 -7.44 16.81
N ALA A 147 -24.18 -6.65 16.49
CA ALA A 147 -23.17 -7.05 15.51
C ALA A 147 -22.42 -8.32 15.93
N ILE A 148 -22.05 -8.45 17.22
CA ILE A 148 -21.38 -9.65 17.74
C ILE A 148 -22.27 -10.88 17.56
N LEU A 149 -23.56 -10.81 17.92
CA LEU A 149 -24.50 -11.93 17.74
C LEU A 149 -24.65 -12.32 16.26
N LEU A 150 -24.71 -11.33 15.37
CA LEU A 150 -24.76 -11.57 13.92
C LEU A 150 -23.44 -12.19 13.42
N PHE A 151 -22.29 -11.74 13.90
CA PHE A 151 -21.01 -12.34 13.51
C PHE A 151 -20.88 -13.78 14.02
N GLU A 152 -21.39 -14.11 15.21
CA GLU A 152 -21.45 -15.48 15.73
C GLU A 152 -22.31 -16.39 14.85
N GLU A 153 -23.50 -15.93 14.46
CA GLU A 153 -24.41 -16.68 13.58
C GLU A 153 -23.76 -17.02 12.22
N PHE A 154 -22.92 -16.12 11.71
CA PHE A 154 -22.26 -16.25 10.42
C PHE A 154 -20.83 -16.84 10.49
N GLY A 155 -20.32 -17.12 11.69
CA GLY A 155 -18.99 -17.70 11.92
C GLY A 155 -17.82 -16.74 11.72
N HIS A 156 -18.01 -15.44 11.89
CA HIS A 156 -16.96 -14.41 11.74
C HIS A 156 -16.19 -14.17 13.05
N GLU A 157 -15.49 -15.20 13.53
CA GLU A 157 -14.70 -15.17 14.78
C GLU A 157 -13.61 -14.09 14.80
N ASP A 158 -12.98 -13.84 13.66
CA ASP A 158 -12.01 -12.77 13.44
C ASP A 158 -12.58 -11.39 13.77
N LYS A 159 -13.82 -11.12 13.34
CA LYS A 159 -14.52 -9.86 13.58
C LYS A 159 -15.00 -9.74 15.02
N ILE A 160 -15.50 -10.83 15.62
CA ILE A 160 -15.85 -10.86 17.04
C ILE A 160 -14.63 -10.48 17.88
N ARG A 161 -13.49 -11.14 17.62
CA ARG A 161 -12.21 -10.85 18.28
C ARG A 161 -11.80 -9.39 18.13
N LEU A 162 -11.84 -8.86 16.90
CA LEU A 162 -11.53 -7.46 16.62
C LEU A 162 -12.44 -6.52 17.43
N TYR A 163 -13.76 -6.63 17.29
CA TYR A 163 -14.69 -5.69 17.92
C TYR A 163 -14.71 -5.79 19.45
N ASN A 164 -14.42 -6.96 20.04
CA ASN A 164 -14.21 -7.09 21.48
C ASN A 164 -13.02 -6.27 21.98
N THR A 165 -12.03 -6.03 21.12
CA THR A 165 -10.89 -5.17 21.47
C THR A 165 -11.14 -3.70 21.22
N LEU A 166 -12.28 -3.27 20.66
CA LEU A 166 -12.55 -1.87 20.29
C LEU A 166 -13.59 -1.21 21.20
N GLU A 167 -13.58 0.13 21.24
CA GLU A 167 -14.52 0.95 22.02
C GLU A 167 -15.76 1.41 21.22
N ASP A 168 -15.86 1.07 19.93
CA ASP A 168 -17.00 1.44 19.10
C ASP A 168 -18.34 0.98 19.71
N GLU A 169 -19.31 1.89 19.81
CA GLU A 169 -20.68 1.58 20.28
C GLU A 169 -21.55 0.96 19.16
N THR A 170 -21.24 1.30 17.90
CA THR A 170 -21.98 0.83 16.73
C THR A 170 -21.06 0.25 15.68
N VAL A 171 -21.61 -0.66 14.87
CA VAL A 171 -20.91 -1.36 13.80
C VAL A 171 -21.70 -1.21 12.50
N GLN A 172 -20.98 -0.92 11.43
CA GLN A 172 -21.53 -0.84 10.08
C GLN A 172 -21.40 -2.21 9.41
N ILE A 173 -22.53 -2.80 9.05
CA ILE A 173 -22.64 -4.10 8.40
C ILE A 173 -23.23 -3.96 6.99
N TYR A 174 -23.00 -4.98 6.16
CA TYR A 174 -23.59 -5.13 4.83
C TYR A 174 -24.39 -6.43 4.78
N ARG A 175 -25.66 -6.33 4.36
CA ARG A 175 -26.55 -7.46 4.06
C ARG A 175 -26.71 -7.63 2.56
N MET A 176 -26.57 -8.87 2.09
CA MET A 176 -26.57 -9.25 0.67
C MET A 176 -27.35 -10.53 0.51
N ALA A 177 -28.68 -10.42 0.41
CA ALA A 177 -29.60 -11.56 0.59
C ALA A 177 -29.34 -12.28 1.93
N ASP A 178 -29.00 -13.56 1.88
CA ASP A 178 -28.75 -14.38 3.08
C ASP A 178 -27.33 -14.24 3.63
N TYR A 179 -26.53 -13.31 3.11
CA TYR A 179 -25.15 -13.04 3.55
C TYR A 179 -25.09 -11.78 4.40
N LEU A 180 -24.24 -11.82 5.42
CA LEU A 180 -23.88 -10.69 6.25
C LEU A 180 -22.36 -10.61 6.42
N ASP A 181 -21.83 -9.40 6.31
CA ASP A 181 -20.41 -9.14 6.48
C ASP A 181 -20.14 -7.67 6.86
N ARG A 182 -18.87 -7.35 7.12
CA ARG A 182 -18.36 -6.00 7.33
C ARG A 182 -17.29 -5.70 6.28
N PHE A 183 -17.36 -4.53 5.64
CA PHE A 183 -16.34 -4.06 4.68
C PHE A 183 -15.85 -2.64 4.94
N HIS A 184 -14.54 -2.43 5.08
CA HIS A 184 -13.94 -1.13 5.39
C HIS A 184 -14.02 -0.17 4.20
N GLY A 185 -15.12 0.57 4.12
CA GLY A 185 -15.42 1.50 3.05
C GLY A 185 -16.82 1.24 2.50
N TYR A 186 -17.09 1.76 1.30
CA TYR A 186 -18.34 1.52 0.59
C TYR A 186 -18.24 0.33 -0.36
N LEU A 187 -19.35 -0.39 -0.50
CA LEU A 187 -19.60 -1.32 -1.60
C LEU A 187 -20.46 -0.63 -2.67
N ALA A 188 -20.58 -1.23 -3.85
CA ALA A 188 -21.55 -0.79 -4.84
C ALA A 188 -22.99 -1.11 -4.37
N PRO A 189 -24.03 -0.52 -4.99
CA PRO A 189 -25.43 -0.74 -4.57
C PRO A 189 -25.96 -2.16 -4.72
N SER A 190 -25.36 -2.94 -5.61
CA SER A 190 -25.72 -4.35 -5.85
C SER A 190 -24.54 -5.10 -6.47
N THR A 191 -24.60 -6.43 -6.45
CA THR A 191 -23.56 -7.30 -7.02
C THR A 191 -23.40 -7.13 -8.54
N GLY A 192 -24.41 -6.66 -9.25
CA GLY A 192 -24.38 -6.48 -10.71
C GLY A 192 -23.54 -5.30 -11.19
N TYR A 193 -22.90 -4.52 -10.31
CA TYR A 193 -21.99 -3.42 -10.68
C TYR A 193 -20.57 -3.90 -11.03
N VAL A 194 -20.23 -5.15 -10.71
CA VAL A 194 -18.88 -5.71 -10.90
C VAL A 194 -18.88 -6.86 -11.92
N ASP A 195 -19.46 -6.61 -13.10
CA ASP A 195 -19.64 -7.59 -14.16
C ASP A 195 -18.37 -7.88 -14.99
N VAL A 196 -17.35 -7.02 -14.92
CA VAL A 196 -16.06 -7.24 -15.57
C VAL A 196 -15.09 -7.86 -14.58
N PHE A 197 -14.91 -9.18 -14.66
CA PHE A 197 -13.91 -9.89 -13.85
C PHE A 197 -13.50 -11.22 -14.49
N ASP A 198 -12.34 -11.73 -14.07
CA ASP A 198 -11.85 -13.07 -14.34
C ASP A 198 -11.12 -13.66 -13.13
N LEU A 199 -10.96 -14.98 -13.09
CA LEU A 199 -10.19 -15.69 -12.08
C LEU A 199 -9.04 -16.45 -12.74
N LYS A 200 -7.84 -16.32 -12.19
CA LYS A 200 -6.70 -17.17 -12.54
C LYS A 200 -6.34 -18.08 -11.38
N TYR A 201 -6.03 -19.33 -11.69
CA TYR A 201 -5.47 -20.27 -10.73
C TYR A 201 -4.09 -19.80 -10.27
N TYR A 202 -3.86 -19.72 -8.95
CA TYR A 202 -2.55 -19.38 -8.40
C TYR A 202 -2.35 -20.06 -7.05
N TYR A 203 -1.77 -21.26 -7.07
CA TYR A 203 -1.67 -22.13 -5.90
C TYR A 203 -1.04 -21.43 -4.68
N PRO A 204 -1.61 -21.61 -3.46
CA PRO A 204 -2.78 -22.42 -3.12
C PRO A 204 -4.14 -21.72 -3.30
N GLY A 205 -4.19 -20.50 -3.85
CA GLY A 205 -5.39 -19.70 -4.01
C GLY A 205 -5.75 -19.36 -5.47
N ALA A 206 -6.26 -18.14 -5.64
CA ALA A 206 -6.73 -17.57 -6.88
C ALA A 206 -6.30 -16.10 -7.01
N ILE A 207 -6.14 -15.65 -8.24
CA ILE A 207 -6.03 -14.24 -8.58
C ILE A 207 -7.36 -13.77 -9.14
N ILE A 208 -7.96 -12.77 -8.50
CA ILE A 208 -9.13 -12.04 -8.98
C ILE A 208 -8.64 -10.90 -9.86
N LEU A 209 -9.02 -10.92 -11.13
CA LEU A 209 -8.74 -9.85 -12.10
C LEU A 209 -10.00 -9.05 -12.36
N PHE A 210 -9.87 -7.73 -12.35
CA PHE A 210 -10.92 -6.77 -12.62
C PHE A 210 -10.30 -5.49 -13.21
N PRO A 211 -11.10 -4.58 -13.78
CA PRO A 211 -10.59 -3.33 -14.34
C PRO A 211 -9.68 -2.57 -13.38
N ALA A 212 -8.49 -2.21 -13.86
CA ALA A 212 -7.60 -1.27 -13.20
C ALA A 212 -7.97 0.17 -13.56
N THR A 213 -7.49 1.14 -12.78
CA THR A 213 -7.75 2.57 -12.99
C THR A 213 -7.34 3.06 -14.38
N ASP A 214 -6.31 2.45 -14.97
CA ASP A 214 -5.74 2.80 -16.28
C ASP A 214 -6.24 1.91 -17.44
N SER A 215 -7.25 1.06 -17.20
CA SER A 215 -7.61 -0.02 -18.12
C SER A 215 -8.75 0.29 -19.09
N ASN A 216 -9.41 1.44 -18.97
CA ASN A 216 -10.65 1.78 -19.71
C ASN A 216 -11.70 0.66 -19.62
N ASN A 217 -11.96 0.21 -18.38
CA ASN A 217 -12.88 -0.89 -18.07
C ASN A 217 -12.51 -2.26 -18.71
N LYS A 218 -11.23 -2.52 -18.95
CA LYS A 218 -10.74 -3.81 -19.51
C LYS A 218 -9.99 -4.61 -18.45
N LEU A 219 -10.00 -5.93 -18.60
CA LEU A 219 -9.19 -6.78 -17.74
C LEU A 219 -7.69 -6.56 -18.01
N PRO A 220 -6.88 -6.31 -16.97
CA PRO A 220 -5.45 -6.18 -17.12
C PRO A 220 -4.80 -7.52 -17.48
N GLU A 221 -3.64 -7.46 -18.14
CA GLU A 221 -2.79 -8.63 -18.27
C GLU A 221 -2.13 -8.94 -16.92
N PHE A 222 -2.35 -10.17 -16.41
CA PHE A 222 -1.65 -10.63 -15.21
C PHE A 222 -0.25 -11.10 -15.56
N LYS A 223 0.75 -10.38 -15.04
CA LYS A 223 2.16 -10.76 -15.03
C LYS A 223 2.51 -11.34 -13.66
N GLU A 224 3.02 -12.56 -13.65
CA GLU A 224 3.40 -13.24 -12.41
C GLU A 224 4.59 -12.55 -11.73
N GLN A 225 4.50 -12.37 -10.41
CA GLN A 225 5.53 -11.75 -9.56
C GLN A 225 5.95 -12.75 -8.48
N LYS A 226 6.90 -13.64 -8.82
CA LYS A 226 7.24 -14.81 -8.00
C LYS A 226 7.96 -14.42 -6.71
N LYS A 227 8.88 -13.45 -6.79
CA LYS A 227 9.65 -13.01 -5.62
C LYS A 227 8.72 -12.27 -4.67
N LEU A 228 7.85 -11.40 -5.18
CA LEU A 228 6.87 -10.71 -4.34
C LEU A 228 5.90 -11.68 -3.66
N ALA A 229 5.35 -12.66 -4.40
CA ALA A 229 4.47 -13.67 -3.82
C ALA A 229 5.15 -14.50 -2.72
N ARG A 230 6.46 -14.76 -2.85
CA ARG A 230 7.25 -15.40 -1.80
C ARG A 230 7.35 -14.53 -0.54
N VAL A 231 7.60 -13.23 -0.68
CA VAL A 231 7.69 -12.32 0.47
C VAL A 231 6.40 -12.30 1.26
N PHE A 232 5.24 -12.22 0.60
CA PHE A 232 3.95 -12.28 1.29
C PHE A 232 3.71 -13.62 1.99
N ARG A 233 4.14 -14.74 1.39
CA ARG A 233 4.07 -16.05 2.04
C ARG A 233 4.94 -16.10 3.30
N ASP A 234 6.19 -15.65 3.19
CA ASP A 234 7.13 -15.63 4.30
C ASP A 234 6.58 -14.74 5.42
N ALA A 235 6.05 -13.56 5.10
CA ALA A 235 5.36 -12.67 6.05
C ALA A 235 4.19 -13.37 6.77
N LYS A 236 3.35 -14.10 6.04
CA LYS A 236 2.24 -14.87 6.62
C LYS A 236 2.72 -15.98 7.56
N GLU A 237 3.82 -16.66 7.23
CA GLU A 237 4.40 -17.66 8.13
C GLU A 237 4.88 -17.02 9.45
N TRP A 238 5.44 -15.80 9.39
CA TRP A 238 5.88 -15.07 10.57
C TRP A 238 4.73 -14.58 11.45
N THR A 239 3.64 -14.08 10.86
CA THR A 239 2.47 -13.66 11.63
C THR A 239 1.82 -14.84 12.38
N ASN A 240 1.83 -16.04 11.78
CA ASN A 240 1.41 -17.27 12.45
C ASN A 240 2.33 -17.63 13.64
N ILE A 241 3.65 -17.46 13.52
CA ILE A 241 4.62 -17.70 14.61
C ILE A 241 4.36 -16.74 15.79
N LEU A 242 3.94 -15.51 15.51
CA LEU A 242 3.62 -14.50 16.52
C LEU A 242 2.22 -14.67 17.13
N ASP A 243 1.43 -15.65 16.67
CA ASP A 243 0.01 -15.80 17.02
C ASP A 243 -0.81 -14.52 16.72
N LEU A 244 -0.47 -13.89 15.58
CA LEU A 244 -1.08 -12.66 15.07
C LEU A 244 -1.80 -12.92 13.75
N ALA A 245 -2.99 -13.49 13.80
CA ALA A 245 -3.80 -13.70 12.60
C ALA A 245 -4.27 -12.37 11.97
N TYR A 246 -4.78 -11.46 12.80
CA TYR A 246 -5.41 -10.20 12.39
C TYR A 246 -5.17 -9.07 13.40
N VAL A 247 -5.64 -7.86 13.11
CA VAL A 247 -5.54 -6.70 14.03
C VAL A 247 -6.14 -7.01 15.41
N GLY A 248 -7.22 -7.81 15.50
CA GLY A 248 -7.80 -8.24 16.78
C GLY A 248 -6.79 -8.95 17.69
N SER A 249 -6.00 -9.90 17.16
CA SER A 249 -4.93 -10.56 17.94
C SER A 249 -3.85 -9.61 18.41
N LEU A 250 -3.45 -8.64 17.57
CA LEU A 250 -2.47 -7.63 17.96
C LEU A 250 -3.01 -6.77 19.11
N ASN A 251 -4.25 -6.32 19.00
CA ASN A 251 -4.89 -5.53 20.04
C ASN A 251 -4.98 -6.29 21.37
N GLU A 252 -5.29 -7.59 21.34
CA GLU A 252 -5.27 -8.41 22.57
C GLU A 252 -3.87 -8.47 23.20
N LYS A 253 -2.81 -8.67 22.40
CA LYS A 253 -1.43 -8.65 22.91
C LYS A 253 -1.08 -7.30 23.54
N ILE A 254 -1.58 -6.19 22.98
CA ILE A 254 -1.42 -4.85 23.58
C ILE A 254 -2.16 -4.77 24.91
N LEU A 255 -3.46 -5.09 24.92
CA LEU A 255 -4.31 -4.97 26.11
C LEU A 255 -3.89 -5.89 27.26
N ASN A 256 -3.34 -7.06 26.95
CA ASN A 256 -2.87 -8.03 27.95
C ASN A 256 -1.43 -7.74 28.44
N GLY A 257 -0.73 -6.77 27.83
CA GLY A 257 0.65 -6.41 28.20
C GLY A 257 1.73 -7.29 27.56
N ASP A 258 1.38 -8.12 26.58
CA ASP A 258 2.28 -9.05 25.88
C ASP A 258 3.00 -8.43 24.66
N ILE A 259 2.66 -7.19 24.29
CA ILE A 259 3.19 -6.51 23.10
C ILE A 259 4.72 -6.45 23.05
N GLY A 260 5.38 -6.40 24.21
CA GLY A 260 6.84 -6.37 24.26
C GLY A 260 7.52 -7.61 23.68
N GLU A 261 6.88 -8.79 23.80
CA GLU A 261 7.38 -10.02 23.17
C GLU A 261 7.26 -9.93 21.65
N VAL A 262 6.10 -9.49 21.15
CA VAL A 262 5.86 -9.29 19.71
C VAL A 262 6.90 -8.35 19.10
N ILE A 263 7.16 -7.20 19.75
CA ILE A 263 8.15 -6.22 19.28
C ILE A 263 9.54 -6.85 19.20
N ARG A 264 9.99 -7.53 20.27
CA ARG A 264 11.32 -8.17 20.30
C ARG A 264 11.48 -9.24 19.21
N ILE A 265 10.46 -10.08 18.99
CA ILE A 265 10.53 -11.13 17.96
C ILE A 265 10.51 -10.49 16.57
N SER A 266 9.64 -9.51 16.32
CA SER A 266 9.56 -8.80 15.02
C SER A 266 10.87 -8.11 14.66
N GLU A 267 11.50 -7.43 15.63
CA GLU A 267 12.79 -6.74 15.43
C GLU A 267 13.96 -7.72 15.25
N ALA A 268 14.00 -8.79 16.06
CA ALA A 268 15.00 -9.84 15.90
C ALA A 268 14.91 -10.54 14.54
N LEU A 269 13.69 -10.69 13.99
CA LEU A 269 13.47 -11.23 12.67
C LEU A 269 14.01 -10.30 11.57
N HIS A 270 13.72 -8.99 11.66
CA HIS A 270 14.29 -8.00 10.74
C HIS A 270 15.82 -8.06 10.74
N GLU A 271 16.43 -8.05 11.93
CA GLU A 271 17.89 -8.14 12.09
C GLU A 271 18.44 -9.44 11.49
N LYS A 272 17.79 -10.58 11.74
CA LYS A 272 18.16 -11.87 11.17
C LYS A 272 18.11 -11.85 9.64
N ASN A 273 17.08 -11.26 9.05
CA ASN A 273 16.93 -11.17 7.60
C ASN A 273 18.02 -10.30 6.97
N ILE A 274 18.37 -9.16 7.59
CA ILE A 274 19.45 -8.30 7.10
C ILE A 274 20.80 -9.01 7.19
N ALA A 275 21.07 -9.71 8.29
CA ALA A 275 22.28 -10.53 8.44
C ALA A 275 22.38 -11.61 7.36
N GLN A 276 21.28 -12.31 7.06
CA GLN A 276 21.23 -13.31 6.00
C GLN A 276 21.51 -12.71 4.62
N ILE A 277 21.00 -11.51 4.32
CA ILE A 277 21.30 -10.81 3.08
C ILE A 277 22.80 -10.45 3.01
N ALA A 278 23.39 -9.95 4.10
CA ALA A 278 24.83 -9.68 4.17
C ALA A 278 25.67 -10.94 3.99
N ASP A 279 25.25 -12.08 4.55
CA ASP A 279 25.91 -13.37 4.36
C ASP A 279 25.84 -13.84 2.90
N MET A 280 24.68 -13.69 2.25
CA MET A 280 24.51 -14.01 0.83
C MET A 280 25.44 -13.17 -0.05
N ILE A 281 25.55 -11.87 0.23
CA ILE A 281 26.44 -10.97 -0.49
C ILE A 281 27.91 -11.39 -0.31
N CYS A 282 28.32 -11.68 0.92
CA CYS A 282 29.70 -12.02 1.23
C CYS A 282 30.12 -13.45 0.80
N GLN A 283 29.18 -14.29 0.36
CA GLN A 283 29.49 -15.62 -0.20
C GLN A 283 30.04 -15.55 -1.63
N ASP A 284 29.83 -14.43 -2.34
CA ASP A 284 30.31 -14.22 -3.69
C ASP A 284 31.30 -13.04 -3.74
N ASP A 285 32.59 -13.36 -3.91
CA ASP A 285 33.67 -12.38 -3.96
C ASP A 285 33.64 -11.50 -5.22
N ASP A 286 32.86 -11.85 -6.25
CA ASP A 286 32.68 -11.00 -7.43
C ASP A 286 31.75 -9.81 -7.13
N ILE A 287 30.91 -9.88 -6.09
CA ILE A 287 29.99 -8.80 -5.72
C ILE A 287 30.77 -7.65 -5.07
N ASN A 288 30.75 -6.50 -5.73
CA ASN A 288 31.33 -5.25 -5.22
C ASN A 288 30.38 -4.05 -5.32
N MET A 289 29.16 -4.26 -5.84
CA MET A 289 28.11 -3.25 -5.93
C MET A 289 26.80 -3.81 -5.41
N ILE A 290 26.17 -3.11 -4.47
CA ILE A 290 24.90 -3.48 -3.85
C ILE A 290 23.90 -2.38 -4.18
N LEU A 291 22.85 -2.71 -4.92
CA LEU A 291 21.86 -1.77 -5.43
C LEU A 291 20.57 -1.92 -4.63
N ILE A 292 20.13 -0.86 -3.96
CA ILE A 292 18.94 -0.86 -3.09
C ILE A 292 17.91 0.10 -3.66
N ALA A 293 16.80 -0.44 -4.21
CA ALA A 293 15.65 0.38 -4.59
C ALA A 293 14.41 -0.03 -3.81
N GLY A 294 13.48 0.90 -3.74
CA GLY A 294 12.27 0.75 -2.99
C GLY A 294 11.48 2.03 -3.05
N PRO A 295 10.15 1.96 -2.97
CA PRO A 295 9.31 3.12 -3.15
C PRO A 295 9.40 4.05 -1.93
N SER A 296 8.81 5.25 -1.97
CA SER A 296 8.90 6.24 -0.88
C SER A 296 8.51 5.63 0.46
N SER A 297 9.25 5.95 1.52
CA SER A 297 8.99 5.51 2.90
C SER A 297 9.08 3.98 3.13
N SER A 298 9.83 3.29 2.28
CA SER A 298 10.20 1.87 2.45
C SER A 298 11.37 1.64 3.41
N GLY A 299 12.05 2.69 3.88
CA GLY A 299 13.19 2.54 4.80
C GLY A 299 14.53 2.22 4.13
N LYS A 300 14.71 2.57 2.84
CA LYS A 300 15.95 2.32 2.07
C LYS A 300 17.21 2.75 2.82
N THR A 301 17.27 4.00 3.26
CA THR A 301 18.46 4.60 3.88
C THR A 301 18.79 3.90 5.20
N THR A 302 17.80 3.69 6.07
CA THR A 302 18.02 2.95 7.32
C THR A 302 18.40 1.48 7.08
N PHE A 303 17.78 0.82 6.09
CA PHE A 303 18.16 -0.54 5.70
C PHE A 303 19.59 -0.60 5.16
N ALA A 304 20.01 0.34 4.33
CA ALA A 304 21.36 0.42 3.78
C ALA A 304 22.42 0.56 4.90
N GLU A 305 22.16 1.41 5.89
CA GLU A 305 23.03 1.57 7.06
C GLU A 305 23.07 0.31 7.95
N ARG A 306 21.93 -0.34 8.19
CA ARG A 306 21.90 -1.62 8.93
C ARG A 306 22.64 -2.73 8.18
N LEU A 307 22.42 -2.84 6.88
CA LEU A 307 23.14 -3.78 6.02
C LEU A 307 24.65 -3.52 6.05
N SER A 308 25.06 -2.24 6.02
CA SER A 308 26.46 -1.81 6.13
C SER A 308 27.11 -2.33 7.43
N ILE A 309 26.39 -2.33 8.55
CA ILE A 309 26.86 -2.90 9.82
C ILE A 309 27.11 -4.41 9.68
N HIS A 310 26.17 -5.18 9.12
CA HIS A 310 26.35 -6.62 8.96
C HIS A 310 27.47 -6.98 7.96
N LEU A 311 27.62 -6.20 6.89
CA LEU A 311 28.76 -6.36 5.97
C LEU A 311 30.10 -6.12 6.68
N LYS A 312 30.16 -5.15 7.61
CA LYS A 312 31.34 -4.92 8.47
C LYS A 312 31.60 -6.08 9.42
N VAL A 313 30.55 -6.69 9.99
CA VAL A 313 30.67 -7.93 10.78
C VAL A 313 31.28 -9.05 9.94
N ASN A 314 30.93 -9.13 8.65
CA ASN A 314 31.47 -10.07 7.68
C ASN A 314 32.84 -9.66 7.09
N GLY A 315 33.50 -8.64 7.66
CA GLY A 315 34.86 -8.23 7.30
C GLY A 315 34.96 -7.29 6.09
N LYS A 316 33.84 -6.86 5.50
CA LYS A 316 33.82 -5.86 4.42
C LYS A 316 33.84 -4.43 4.99
N ARG A 317 34.14 -3.45 4.15
CA ARG A 317 34.20 -2.01 4.47
C ARG A 317 33.31 -1.23 3.51
N PRO A 318 31.98 -1.44 3.55
CA PRO A 318 31.07 -0.84 2.60
C PRO A 318 31.12 0.69 2.63
N ILE A 319 30.92 1.31 1.47
CA ILE A 319 30.68 2.74 1.34
C ILE A 319 29.29 2.99 0.77
N GLY A 320 28.57 3.97 1.30
CA GLY A 320 27.26 4.39 0.79
C GLY A 320 27.39 5.51 -0.24
N ILE A 321 26.63 5.42 -1.32
CA ILE A 321 26.42 6.47 -2.31
C ILE A 321 24.91 6.60 -2.52
N SER A 322 24.33 7.76 -2.19
CA SER A 322 22.95 8.05 -2.54
C SER A 322 22.88 8.49 -4.00
N ILE A 323 21.94 7.93 -4.76
CA ILE A 323 21.70 8.35 -6.15
C ILE A 323 21.25 9.82 -6.20
N ASP A 324 20.55 10.28 -5.17
CA ASP A 324 20.02 11.62 -5.07
C ASP A 324 21.14 12.69 -5.11
N ASP A 325 22.36 12.37 -4.67
CA ASP A 325 23.51 13.28 -4.75
C ASP A 325 24.00 13.53 -6.20
N TYR A 326 23.53 12.72 -7.15
CA TYR A 326 23.84 12.83 -8.58
C TYR A 326 22.72 13.48 -9.40
N PHE A 327 21.69 14.07 -8.77
CA PHE A 327 20.74 14.90 -9.50
C PHE A 327 21.45 16.03 -10.26
N VAL A 328 20.97 16.32 -11.47
CA VAL A 328 21.31 17.54 -12.23
C VAL A 328 20.74 18.76 -11.50
N ASN A 329 21.16 19.98 -11.88
CA ASN A 329 20.56 21.17 -11.28
C ASN A 329 19.06 21.20 -11.60
N ARG A 330 18.26 21.80 -10.72
CA ARG A 330 16.80 21.91 -10.91
C ARG A 330 16.41 22.51 -12.26
N GLU A 331 17.20 23.45 -12.78
CA GLU A 331 16.97 24.07 -14.10
C GLU A 331 17.32 23.17 -15.29
N ASP A 332 18.15 22.16 -15.06
CA ASP A 332 18.59 21.17 -16.05
C ASP A 332 17.75 19.88 -16.01
N SER A 333 16.83 19.75 -15.04
CA SER A 333 15.95 18.59 -14.90
C SER A 333 15.03 18.44 -16.12
N PRO A 334 14.69 17.21 -16.53
CA PRO A 334 13.74 16.98 -17.62
C PRO A 334 12.37 17.55 -17.23
N THR A 335 11.56 17.87 -18.23
CA THR A 335 10.16 18.27 -18.03
C THR A 335 9.21 17.18 -18.50
N ASP A 336 8.08 17.05 -17.81
CA ASP A 336 6.98 16.17 -18.18
C ASP A 336 6.14 16.71 -19.37
N GLU A 337 5.04 16.02 -19.68
CA GLU A 337 4.13 16.39 -20.76
C GLU A 337 3.41 17.73 -20.53
N ASP A 338 3.28 18.16 -19.28
CA ASP A 338 2.65 19.41 -18.88
C ASP A 338 3.66 20.58 -18.79
N GLY A 339 4.96 20.28 -18.96
CA GLY A 339 6.05 21.24 -18.95
C GLY A 339 6.58 21.54 -17.54
N GLU A 340 6.17 20.78 -16.53
CA GLU A 340 6.69 20.85 -15.16
C GLU A 340 7.93 19.96 -15.03
N TYR A 341 8.80 20.23 -14.06
CA TYR A 341 10.02 19.43 -13.87
C TYR A 341 9.71 18.02 -13.35
N ASP A 342 10.18 17.01 -14.08
CA ASP A 342 10.10 15.60 -13.69
C ASP A 342 11.35 15.20 -12.90
N PHE A 343 11.29 15.37 -11.58
CA PHE A 343 12.36 14.97 -10.67
C PHE A 343 12.45 13.45 -10.43
N GLU A 344 11.42 12.70 -10.81
CA GLU A 344 11.36 11.25 -10.61
C GLU A 344 11.93 10.49 -11.82
N SER A 345 12.09 11.14 -12.98
CA SER A 345 12.73 10.59 -14.16
C SER A 345 14.19 10.17 -13.91
N LEU A 346 14.62 9.09 -14.56
CA LEU A 346 16.02 8.66 -14.56
C LEU A 346 16.94 9.74 -15.17
N GLU A 347 16.43 10.49 -16.14
CA GLU A 347 17.14 11.58 -16.82
C GLU A 347 17.38 12.80 -15.92
N ALA A 348 16.74 12.88 -14.74
CA ALA A 348 17.10 13.85 -13.72
C ALA A 348 18.46 13.53 -13.05
N ILE A 349 19.01 12.33 -13.25
CA ILE A 349 20.31 11.92 -12.71
C ILE A 349 21.39 12.14 -13.77
N ASP A 350 22.53 12.68 -13.36
CA ASP A 350 23.74 12.75 -14.18
C ASP A 350 24.35 11.34 -14.36
N LEU A 351 23.77 10.56 -15.26
CA LEU A 351 24.16 9.17 -15.52
C LEU A 351 25.60 9.03 -16.01
N GLU A 352 26.09 10.03 -16.77
CA GLU A 352 27.45 10.02 -17.29
C GLU A 352 28.46 10.17 -16.14
N GLN A 353 28.27 11.18 -15.28
CA GLN A 353 29.14 11.32 -14.12
C GLN A 353 29.00 10.15 -13.16
N PHE A 354 27.78 9.69 -12.89
CA PHE A 354 27.55 8.55 -11.98
C PHE A 354 28.31 7.30 -12.43
N ASN A 355 28.17 6.89 -13.70
CA ASN A 355 28.88 5.72 -14.20
C ASN A 355 30.40 5.94 -14.27
N SER A 356 30.86 7.14 -14.63
CA SER A 356 32.28 7.49 -14.64
C SER A 356 32.90 7.39 -13.24
N ASP A 357 32.24 7.95 -12.23
CA ASP A 357 32.70 7.92 -10.85
C ASP A 357 32.72 6.49 -10.28
N LEU A 358 31.73 5.66 -10.61
CA LEU A 358 31.71 4.24 -10.25
C LEU A 358 32.87 3.45 -10.87
N VAL A 359 33.15 3.62 -12.16
CA VAL A 359 34.27 2.94 -12.83
C VAL A 359 35.59 3.36 -12.21
N ARG A 360 35.81 4.66 -12.01
CA ARG A 360 37.04 5.21 -11.40
C ARG A 360 37.25 4.69 -9.98
N LEU A 361 36.16 4.58 -9.20
CA LEU A 361 36.20 3.96 -7.88
C LEU A 361 36.66 2.49 -7.97
N LEU A 362 36.03 1.68 -8.83
CA LEU A 362 36.38 0.27 -9.00
C LEU A 362 37.81 0.06 -9.54
N GLU A 363 38.36 1.02 -10.28
CA GLU A 363 39.77 1.05 -10.70
C GLU A 363 40.75 1.50 -9.59
N GLY A 364 40.23 1.86 -8.41
CA GLY A 364 41.00 2.24 -7.23
C GLY A 364 41.43 3.71 -7.22
N GLU A 365 40.81 4.57 -8.04
CA GLU A 365 41.02 6.00 -7.99
C GLU A 365 40.39 6.63 -6.75
N LYS A 366 40.88 7.81 -6.39
CA LYS A 366 40.26 8.66 -5.38
C LYS A 366 39.37 9.68 -6.06
N ILE A 367 38.08 9.69 -5.73
CA ILE A 367 37.13 10.68 -6.25
C ILE A 367 36.61 11.57 -5.12
N GLU A 368 35.99 12.69 -5.49
CA GLU A 368 35.20 13.53 -4.59
C GLU A 368 33.75 13.37 -4.97
N LEU A 369 32.91 12.89 -4.04
CA LEU A 369 31.50 12.66 -4.34
C LEU A 369 30.77 13.99 -4.55
N PRO A 370 29.76 14.06 -5.44
CA PRO A 370 28.88 15.21 -5.50
C PRO A 370 27.98 15.25 -4.25
N ARG A 371 27.29 16.37 -4.07
CA ARG A 371 26.17 16.51 -3.14
C ARG A 371 25.06 17.28 -3.83
N TYR A 372 23.81 16.86 -3.69
CA TYR A 372 22.67 17.65 -4.16
C TYR A 372 22.01 18.40 -3.00
N ASN A 373 21.79 19.70 -3.16
CA ASN A 373 21.12 20.51 -2.15
C ASN A 373 19.65 20.69 -2.52
N PHE A 374 18.77 19.92 -1.88
CA PHE A 374 17.33 19.96 -2.14
C PHE A 374 16.67 21.32 -1.89
N ILE A 375 17.24 22.16 -1.01
CA ILE A 375 16.70 23.49 -0.71
C ILE A 375 16.99 24.43 -1.88
N THR A 376 18.26 24.50 -2.31
CA THR A 376 18.67 25.39 -3.40
C THR A 376 18.36 24.83 -4.79
N GLY A 377 18.21 23.50 -4.90
CA GLY A 377 18.06 22.80 -6.17
C GLY A 377 19.34 22.77 -7.00
N VAL A 378 20.51 22.87 -6.36
CA VAL A 378 21.81 23.01 -7.04
C VAL A 378 22.76 21.93 -6.57
N ARG A 379 23.59 21.45 -7.50
CA ARG A 379 24.66 20.51 -7.21
C ARG A 379 25.88 21.20 -6.62
N GLU A 380 26.41 20.62 -5.56
CA GLU A 380 27.52 21.14 -4.79
C GLU A 380 28.65 20.10 -4.70
N ARG A 381 29.84 20.57 -4.34
CA ARG A 381 30.95 19.68 -3.98
C ARG A 381 30.78 19.27 -2.54
N SER A 382 30.69 17.96 -2.28
CA SER A 382 30.53 17.45 -0.92
C SER A 382 31.76 17.70 -0.03
N GLY A 383 32.97 17.83 -0.63
CA GLY A 383 34.24 17.77 0.08
C GLY A 383 34.63 16.36 0.55
N MET A 384 33.74 15.38 0.40
CA MET A 384 33.96 13.99 0.80
C MET A 384 34.74 13.25 -0.29
N LYS A 385 35.97 12.86 0.05
CA LYS A 385 36.84 12.12 -0.87
C LYS A 385 36.96 10.67 -0.46
N ILE A 386 36.60 9.78 -1.37
CA ILE A 386 36.56 8.34 -1.13
C ILE A 386 37.46 7.60 -2.12
N LYS A 387 37.85 6.39 -1.72
CA LYS A 387 38.59 5.42 -2.54
C LYS A 387 38.16 4.04 -2.07
N VAL A 388 37.97 3.12 -2.99
CA VAL A 388 37.60 1.73 -2.70
C VAL A 388 38.72 0.76 -3.10
N ASP A 389 38.67 -0.42 -2.50
CA ASP A 389 39.44 -1.61 -2.87
C ASP A 389 38.49 -2.84 -2.85
N GLN A 390 39.03 -4.05 -3.02
CA GLN A 390 38.22 -5.27 -3.10
C GLN A 390 37.36 -5.57 -1.85
N ASP A 391 37.71 -5.01 -0.69
CA ASP A 391 36.91 -5.20 0.52
C ASP A 391 35.85 -4.11 0.71
N HIS A 392 35.77 -3.11 -0.18
CA HIS A 392 34.83 -1.99 -0.07
C HIS A 392 33.68 -2.14 -1.08
N PRO A 393 32.65 -2.96 -0.80
CA PRO A 393 31.48 -2.99 -1.65
C PRO A 393 30.78 -1.61 -1.62
N ILE A 394 30.34 -1.14 -2.77
CA ILE A 394 29.63 0.13 -2.93
C ILE A 394 28.15 -0.15 -2.77
N ILE A 395 27.54 0.41 -1.72
CA ILE A 395 26.09 0.41 -1.55
C ILE A 395 25.55 1.65 -2.25
N VAL A 396 24.69 1.44 -3.24
CA VAL A 396 24.00 2.48 -3.99
C VAL A 396 22.52 2.39 -3.66
N GLU A 397 21.94 3.47 -3.15
CA GLU A 397 20.51 3.51 -2.82
C GLU A 397 19.78 4.64 -3.57
N GLY A 398 18.53 4.38 -3.93
CA GLY A 398 17.63 5.34 -4.56
C GLY A 398 16.56 4.65 -5.40
N ILE A 399 15.56 5.40 -5.86
CA ILE A 399 14.41 4.83 -6.57
C ILE A 399 14.79 4.12 -7.87
N HIS A 400 15.87 4.57 -8.53
CA HIS A 400 16.37 4.03 -9.79
C HIS A 400 17.42 2.92 -9.63
N ALA A 401 17.78 2.51 -8.40
CA ALA A 401 18.92 1.61 -8.19
C ALA A 401 18.79 0.27 -8.92
N LEU A 402 17.56 -0.20 -9.14
CA LEU A 402 17.28 -1.44 -9.87
C LEU A 402 17.14 -1.26 -11.38
N ASN A 403 17.07 -0.01 -11.88
CA ASN A 403 16.97 0.26 -13.30
C ASN A 403 18.29 -0.10 -14.01
N PRO A 404 18.29 -1.02 -14.99
CA PRO A 404 19.51 -1.44 -15.67
C PRO A 404 20.29 -0.30 -16.34
N ARG A 405 19.61 0.77 -16.75
CA ARG A 405 20.23 1.95 -17.37
C ARG A 405 21.13 2.73 -16.40
N LEU A 406 20.84 2.69 -15.09
CA LEU A 406 21.58 3.44 -14.09
C LEU A 406 23.06 3.01 -14.02
N THR A 407 23.34 1.71 -14.08
CA THR A 407 24.68 1.14 -13.89
C THR A 407 25.18 0.40 -15.13
N THR A 408 24.97 0.99 -16.32
CA THR A 408 25.27 0.36 -17.62
C THR A 408 26.74 -0.05 -17.79
N TYR A 409 27.68 0.65 -17.13
CA TYR A 409 29.12 0.35 -17.26
C TYR A 409 29.60 -0.78 -16.34
N ILE A 410 28.76 -1.20 -15.39
CA ILE A 410 29.11 -2.21 -14.41
C ILE A 410 28.53 -3.57 -14.85
N PRO A 411 29.32 -4.65 -14.90
CA PRO A 411 28.82 -5.97 -15.25
C PRO A 411 27.80 -6.51 -14.24
N GLU A 412 26.76 -7.22 -14.70
CA GLU A 412 25.72 -7.78 -13.81
C GLU A 412 26.28 -8.73 -12.75
N LYS A 413 27.33 -9.49 -13.06
CA LYS A 413 27.97 -10.41 -12.09
C LYS A 413 28.60 -9.71 -10.88
N ASN A 414 28.82 -8.39 -10.97
CA ASN A 414 29.40 -7.61 -9.89
C ASN A 414 28.33 -6.95 -9.00
N LYS A 415 27.05 -7.11 -9.37
CA LYS A 415 25.91 -6.45 -8.73
C LYS A 415 25.15 -7.44 -7.86
N PHE A 416 24.63 -6.92 -6.75
CA PHE A 416 23.60 -7.56 -5.94
C PHE A 416 22.45 -6.59 -5.75
N LYS A 417 21.27 -6.98 -6.19
CA LYS A 417 20.09 -6.13 -6.27
C LYS A 417 19.12 -6.44 -5.15
N ILE A 418 18.73 -5.43 -4.40
CA ILE A 418 17.81 -5.52 -3.26
C ILE A 418 16.62 -4.62 -3.54
N TYR A 419 15.43 -5.20 -3.49
CA TYR A 419 14.18 -4.44 -3.45
C TYR A 419 13.67 -4.37 -2.01
N ILE A 420 13.32 -3.19 -1.54
CA ILE A 420 12.73 -2.97 -0.21
C ILE A 420 11.35 -2.34 -0.34
N SER A 421 10.37 -2.84 0.41
CA SER A 421 9.03 -2.24 0.47
C SER A 421 8.39 -2.45 1.85
N ALA A 422 7.34 -1.70 2.16
CA ALA A 422 6.57 -1.83 3.39
C ALA A 422 5.34 -2.71 3.14
N LEU A 423 5.54 -4.01 2.96
CA LEU A 423 4.50 -4.96 2.59
C LEU A 423 3.72 -5.38 3.84
N THR A 424 2.79 -4.54 4.26
CA THR A 424 1.98 -4.75 5.47
C THR A 424 1.47 -6.19 5.60
N GLN A 425 1.85 -6.85 6.69
CA GLN A 425 1.69 -8.29 6.88
C GLN A 425 0.35 -8.69 7.53
N LEU A 426 -0.33 -7.74 8.17
CA LEU A 426 -1.53 -7.96 8.96
C LEU A 426 -2.76 -7.45 8.22
N ASN A 427 -3.86 -8.22 8.23
CA ASN A 427 -5.18 -7.75 7.79
C ASN A 427 -6.03 -7.32 8.99
N ILE A 428 -7.03 -6.46 8.75
CA ILE A 428 -7.99 -6.07 9.80
C ILE A 428 -8.78 -7.30 10.26
N ASP A 429 -9.25 -8.07 9.27
CA ASP A 429 -9.97 -9.34 9.38
C ASP A 429 -9.77 -10.13 8.07
N ALA A 430 -10.41 -11.29 7.89
CA ALA A 430 -10.23 -12.14 6.72
C ALA A 430 -10.57 -11.47 5.39
N HIS A 431 -11.44 -10.45 5.40
CA HIS A 431 -12.01 -9.84 4.20
C HIS A 431 -11.51 -8.41 3.96
N ASN A 432 -10.93 -7.79 4.99
CA ASN A 432 -10.47 -6.41 4.98
C ASN A 432 -8.95 -6.32 5.11
N ARG A 433 -8.28 -6.30 3.96
CA ARG A 433 -6.81 -6.11 3.89
C ARG A 433 -6.37 -4.71 4.27
N ILE A 434 -5.11 -4.60 4.66
CA ILE A 434 -4.44 -3.30 4.83
C ILE A 434 -3.73 -2.91 3.53
N SER A 435 -3.86 -1.64 3.15
CA SER A 435 -3.20 -1.11 1.95
C SER A 435 -1.75 -0.75 2.25
N THR A 436 -0.80 -1.39 1.56
CA THR A 436 0.62 -1.00 1.57
C THR A 436 0.80 0.47 1.18
N THR A 437 0.02 0.97 0.22
CA THR A 437 0.04 2.37 -0.20
C THR A 437 -0.31 3.29 0.96
N ASP A 438 -1.35 2.96 1.72
CA ASP A 438 -1.83 3.79 2.84
C ASP A 438 -0.81 3.77 3.98
N THR A 439 -0.23 2.61 4.29
CA THR A 439 0.86 2.49 5.27
C THR A 439 2.04 3.38 4.90
N ARG A 440 2.43 3.39 3.62
CA ARG A 440 3.55 4.21 3.13
C ARG A 440 3.22 5.70 3.11
N LEU A 441 1.99 6.08 2.79
CA LEU A 441 1.52 7.47 2.90
C LEU A 441 1.64 7.94 4.36
N MET A 442 1.17 7.15 5.34
CA MET A 442 1.27 7.51 6.75
C MET A 442 2.72 7.64 7.22
N ARG A 443 3.59 6.69 6.86
CA ARG A 443 5.04 6.78 7.11
C ARG A 443 5.62 8.06 6.50
N ARG A 444 5.27 8.37 5.25
CA ARG A 444 5.71 9.59 4.54
C ARG A 444 5.26 10.85 5.27
N SER A 445 3.97 10.97 5.59
CA SER A 445 3.40 12.13 6.25
C SER A 445 4.06 12.44 7.58
N ILE A 446 4.35 11.41 8.39
CA ILE A 446 5.06 11.59 9.67
C ILE A 446 6.48 12.11 9.42
N ARG A 447 7.24 11.44 8.54
CA ARG A 447 8.63 11.82 8.23
C ARG A 447 8.71 13.22 7.64
N ASP A 448 7.89 13.51 6.65
CA ASP A 448 7.92 14.75 5.89
C ASP A 448 7.57 15.95 6.80
N ASN A 449 6.61 15.78 7.71
CA ASN A 449 6.27 16.77 8.74
C ASN A 449 7.41 16.99 9.74
N LYS A 450 8.03 15.90 10.21
CA LYS A 450 9.03 15.97 11.28
C LYS A 450 10.41 16.42 10.81
N TYR A 451 10.83 16.00 9.62
CA TYR A 451 12.21 16.13 9.16
C TYR A 451 12.37 16.97 7.88
N ARG A 452 11.32 17.12 7.07
CA ARG A 452 11.41 17.79 5.76
C ARG A 452 10.64 19.10 5.66
N GLY A 453 9.93 19.50 6.72
CA GLY A 453 9.18 20.76 6.78
C GLY A 453 7.94 20.81 5.89
N ASN A 454 7.48 19.67 5.38
CA ASN A 454 6.24 19.56 4.60
C ASN A 454 5.08 19.21 5.54
N ASP A 455 4.01 20.00 5.52
CA ASP A 455 2.80 19.64 6.25
C ASP A 455 2.02 18.49 5.57
N ILE A 456 0.92 18.07 6.20
CA ILE A 456 0.07 16.99 5.71
C ILE A 456 -0.54 17.32 4.34
N PHE A 457 -0.90 18.58 4.10
CA PHE A 457 -1.51 19.03 2.84
C PHE A 457 -0.52 18.92 1.70
N LYS A 458 0.73 19.38 1.90
CA LYS A 458 1.78 19.27 0.89
C LYS A 458 2.12 17.82 0.59
N THR A 459 2.12 16.96 1.62
CA THR A 459 2.39 15.53 1.43
C THR A 459 1.31 14.86 0.58
N PHE A 460 0.03 15.15 0.83
CA PHE A 460 -1.08 14.61 0.06
C PHE A 460 -1.09 15.12 -1.38
N GLU A 461 -0.78 16.40 -1.59
CA GLU A 461 -0.64 16.99 -2.92
C GLU A 461 0.42 16.29 -3.77
N LEU A 462 1.57 15.97 -3.17
CA LEU A 462 2.67 15.31 -3.88
C LEU A 462 2.46 13.80 -4.05
N TRP A 463 1.52 13.19 -3.34
CA TRP A 463 1.43 11.74 -3.23
C TRP A 463 1.09 11.05 -4.55
N GLU A 464 0.22 11.66 -5.36
CA GLU A 464 -0.15 11.09 -6.66
C GLU A 464 1.05 11.02 -7.61
N GLY A 465 1.80 12.11 -7.76
CA GLY A 465 3.00 12.15 -8.59
C GLY A 465 4.08 11.17 -8.12
N VAL A 466 4.26 11.03 -6.80
CA VAL A 466 5.17 10.02 -6.22
C VAL A 466 4.74 8.61 -6.60
N ARG A 467 3.45 8.29 -6.50
CA ARG A 467 2.95 6.96 -6.89
C ARG A 467 3.13 6.69 -8.38
N GLN A 468 2.91 7.69 -9.23
CA GLN A 468 3.14 7.57 -10.66
C GLN A 468 4.63 7.31 -10.95
N GLY A 469 5.54 8.06 -10.31
CA GLY A 469 6.98 7.83 -10.40
C GLY A 469 7.38 6.40 -9.97
N GLU A 470 6.77 5.86 -8.93
CA GLU A 470 7.01 4.48 -8.47
C GLU A 470 6.55 3.41 -9.46
N GLU A 471 5.36 3.59 -10.05
CA GLU A 471 4.81 2.70 -11.09
C GLU A 471 5.67 2.69 -12.36
N MET A 472 6.28 3.83 -12.70
CA MET A 472 7.13 3.95 -13.89
C MET A 472 8.56 3.46 -13.65
N ASN A 473 9.14 3.75 -12.49
CA ASN A 473 10.59 3.63 -12.29
C ASN A 473 11.02 2.51 -11.35
N ILE A 474 10.13 2.01 -10.49
CA ILE A 474 10.49 1.05 -9.43
C ILE A 474 9.84 -0.31 -9.68
N PHE A 475 8.51 -0.36 -9.73
CA PHE A 475 7.76 -1.62 -9.82
C PHE A 475 8.04 -2.41 -11.11
N PRO A 476 8.38 -1.82 -12.27
CA PRO A 476 8.78 -2.59 -13.45
C PRO A 476 10.03 -3.43 -13.23
N HIS A 477 10.93 -3.00 -12.34
CA HIS A 477 12.23 -3.62 -12.07
C HIS A 477 12.26 -4.43 -10.77
N GLN A 478 11.21 -4.41 -9.94
CA GLN A 478 11.25 -5.06 -8.61
C GLN A 478 11.55 -6.57 -8.66
N GLU A 479 11.05 -7.29 -9.68
CA GLU A 479 11.32 -8.73 -9.85
C GLU A 479 12.74 -9.02 -10.38
N GLU A 480 13.50 -8.00 -10.79
CA GLU A 480 14.93 -8.14 -11.13
C GLU A 480 15.81 -8.23 -9.89
N ALA A 481 15.31 -7.87 -8.70
CA ALA A 481 16.08 -7.91 -7.46
C ALA A 481 16.46 -9.33 -7.04
N ASP A 482 17.70 -9.58 -6.64
CA ASP A 482 18.17 -10.88 -6.14
C ASP A 482 17.47 -11.27 -4.84
N VAL A 483 17.16 -10.28 -4.00
CA VAL A 483 16.38 -10.44 -2.78
C VAL A 483 15.39 -9.30 -2.59
N MET A 484 14.28 -9.61 -1.94
CA MET A 484 13.30 -8.62 -1.49
C MET A 484 13.27 -8.58 0.03
N PHE A 485 13.24 -7.38 0.60
CA PHE A 485 13.13 -7.16 2.03
C PHE A 485 11.82 -6.43 2.36
N ASP A 486 11.03 -7.02 3.25
CA ASP A 486 9.86 -6.36 3.80
C ASP A 486 10.23 -5.57 5.05
N SER A 487 10.15 -4.24 4.92
CA SER A 487 10.39 -3.27 5.99
C SER A 487 9.19 -3.06 6.91
N ALA A 488 8.04 -3.68 6.65
CA ALA A 488 6.90 -3.59 7.53
C ALA A 488 7.17 -4.31 8.86
N LEU A 489 6.70 -3.72 9.95
CA LEU A 489 6.71 -4.34 11.28
C LEU A 489 5.27 -4.55 11.71
N VAL A 490 4.94 -5.74 12.19
CA VAL A 490 3.54 -6.13 12.48
C VAL A 490 2.81 -5.21 13.45
N TYR A 491 3.55 -4.51 14.31
CA TYR A 491 3.03 -3.60 15.34
C TYR A 491 3.08 -2.12 14.93
N GLU A 492 3.67 -1.77 13.78
CA GLU A 492 4.02 -0.37 13.48
C GLU A 492 2.82 0.56 13.45
N LEU A 493 1.67 0.09 12.95
CA LEU A 493 0.48 0.94 12.82
C LEU A 493 -0.09 1.34 14.18
N ALA A 494 0.06 0.49 15.19
CA ALA A 494 -0.31 0.78 16.58
C ALA A 494 0.60 1.85 17.22
N VAL A 495 1.78 2.09 16.65
CA VAL A 495 2.70 3.17 17.07
C VAL A 495 2.49 4.41 16.21
N LEU A 496 2.53 4.27 14.88
CA LEU A 496 2.41 5.36 13.91
C LEU A 496 1.11 6.15 14.11
N LYS A 497 0.03 5.48 14.53
CA LYS A 497 -1.27 6.09 14.84
C LYS A 497 -1.16 7.36 15.69
N LYS A 498 -0.37 7.33 16.77
CA LYS A 498 -0.17 8.45 17.69
C LYS A 498 0.46 9.68 17.02
N HIS A 499 1.30 9.44 16.02
CA HIS A 499 2.04 10.47 15.29
C HIS A 499 1.24 11.01 14.10
N ILE A 500 0.48 10.16 13.40
CA ILE A 500 -0.26 10.55 12.19
C ILE A 500 -1.67 11.10 12.48
N MET A 501 -2.36 10.64 13.53
CA MET A 501 -3.72 11.09 13.81
C MET A 501 -3.85 12.61 14.01
N PRO A 502 -2.95 13.29 14.75
CA PRO A 502 -3.01 14.75 14.87
C PRO A 502 -2.92 15.46 13.53
N LEU A 503 -2.03 14.99 12.65
CA LEU A 503 -1.85 15.56 11.30
C LEU A 503 -3.10 15.37 10.44
N LEU A 504 -3.71 14.18 10.46
CA LEU A 504 -4.94 13.93 9.70
C LEU A 504 -6.14 14.74 10.21
N GLN A 505 -6.18 15.05 11.51
CA GLN A 505 -7.25 15.84 12.13
C GLN A 505 -7.19 17.33 11.76
N GLU A 506 -6.07 17.82 11.21
CA GLU A 506 -5.96 19.18 10.67
C GLU A 506 -6.76 19.37 9.38
N ILE A 507 -7.08 18.27 8.67
CA ILE A 507 -7.80 18.29 7.41
C ILE A 507 -9.31 18.33 7.69
N ASP A 508 -9.95 19.48 7.44
CA ASP A 508 -11.40 19.65 7.55
C ASP A 508 -12.12 19.45 6.21
N ASN A 509 -13.46 19.52 6.24
CA ASN A 509 -14.31 19.26 5.07
C ASN A 509 -14.24 20.32 3.96
N SER A 510 -13.49 21.41 4.16
CA SER A 510 -13.20 22.36 3.08
C SER A 510 -12.10 21.86 2.15
N SER A 511 -11.25 20.94 2.62
CA SER A 511 -10.15 20.36 1.85
C SER A 511 -10.62 19.26 0.90
N ILE A 512 -9.96 19.17 -0.26
CA ILE A 512 -10.16 18.07 -1.22
C ILE A 512 -9.68 16.71 -0.66
N TYR A 513 -8.79 16.73 0.34
CA TYR A 513 -8.22 15.54 0.98
C TYR A 513 -9.06 15.00 2.14
N TYR A 514 -10.18 15.65 2.47
CA TYR A 514 -10.97 15.32 3.65
C TYR A 514 -11.46 13.87 3.67
N SER A 515 -11.93 13.35 2.53
CA SER A 515 -12.41 11.96 2.45
C SER A 515 -11.30 10.95 2.74
N GLU A 516 -10.10 11.19 2.21
CA GLU A 516 -8.95 10.33 2.45
C GLU A 516 -8.50 10.39 3.92
N ALA A 517 -8.40 11.60 4.49
CA ALA A 517 -8.07 11.77 5.91
C ALA A 517 -9.08 11.06 6.83
N LYS A 518 -10.38 11.21 6.56
CA LYS A 518 -11.48 10.54 7.29
C LYS A 518 -11.41 9.02 7.16
N MET A 519 -11.06 8.51 5.98
CA MET A 519 -10.86 7.07 5.75
C MET A 519 -9.70 6.55 6.59
N LEU A 520 -8.54 7.22 6.55
CA LEU A 520 -7.35 6.85 7.31
C LEU A 520 -7.60 6.93 8.82
N LEU A 521 -8.30 7.95 9.30
CA LEU A 521 -8.69 8.06 10.71
C LEU A 521 -9.59 6.89 11.14
N LYS A 522 -10.57 6.51 10.32
CA LYS A 522 -11.43 5.34 10.61
C LYS A 522 -10.64 4.04 10.54
N PHE A 523 -9.67 3.94 9.63
CA PHE A 523 -8.78 2.79 9.53
C PHE A 523 -7.89 2.64 10.78
N LEU A 524 -7.29 3.74 11.24
CA LEU A 524 -6.46 3.75 12.43
C LEU A 524 -7.26 3.45 13.71
N SER A 525 -8.57 3.70 13.72
CA SER A 525 -9.42 3.36 14.88
C SER A 525 -9.50 1.86 15.17
N TYR A 526 -9.09 0.99 14.25
CA TYR A 526 -9.01 -0.46 14.49
C TYR A 526 -7.82 -0.88 15.35
N PHE A 527 -6.85 0.01 15.58
CA PHE A 527 -5.63 -0.30 16.33
C PHE A 527 -5.69 0.25 17.75
N ARG A 528 -5.29 -0.57 18.72
CA ARG A 528 -4.94 -0.10 20.07
C ARG A 528 -3.57 0.54 20.06
N ASP A 529 -3.41 1.56 20.90
CA ASP A 529 -2.16 2.33 20.98
C ASP A 529 -1.10 1.57 21.79
N ILE A 530 0.14 1.61 21.32
CA ILE A 530 1.30 1.17 22.09
C ILE A 530 1.86 2.41 22.79
N GLU A 531 1.58 2.55 24.08
CA GLU A 531 1.90 3.78 24.84
C GLU A 531 3.39 3.95 25.12
N ASP A 532 4.07 2.84 25.43
CA ASP A 532 5.50 2.82 25.72
C ASP A 532 6.30 2.61 24.43
N GLU A 533 6.79 3.69 23.85
CA GLU A 533 7.66 3.66 22.66
C GLU A 533 9.13 3.36 23.00
N ASP A 534 9.54 3.34 24.28
CA ASP A 534 10.93 3.06 24.68
C ASP A 534 11.30 1.59 24.49
N ILE A 535 10.29 0.70 24.43
CA ILE A 535 10.48 -0.72 24.13
C ILE A 535 10.93 -0.97 22.68
N ILE A 536 10.76 0.01 21.79
CA ILE A 536 11.15 -0.08 20.39
C ILE A 536 12.67 0.14 20.29
N PRO A 537 13.45 -0.79 19.72
CA PRO A 537 14.90 -0.63 19.64
C PRO A 537 15.33 0.64 18.89
N PRO A 538 16.41 1.33 19.31
CA PRO A 538 16.94 2.50 18.60
C PRO A 538 17.42 2.23 17.18
N ASN A 539 17.74 0.97 16.84
CA ASN A 539 18.12 0.54 15.49
C ASN A 539 16.92 0.04 14.65
N SER A 540 15.69 0.14 15.15
CA SER A 540 14.49 -0.20 14.40
C SER A 540 14.32 0.73 13.19
N ILE A 541 13.86 0.18 12.05
CA ILE A 541 13.48 1.00 10.88
C ILE A 541 12.37 2.00 11.24
N LEU A 542 11.50 1.66 12.20
CA LEU A 542 10.43 2.53 12.62
C LEU A 542 10.93 3.87 13.20
N ARG A 543 12.15 3.89 13.76
CA ARG A 543 12.80 5.07 14.32
C ARG A 543 13.12 6.15 13.27
N GLU A 544 13.19 5.79 11.98
CA GLU A 544 13.24 6.77 10.88
C GLU A 544 12.02 7.70 10.90
N PHE A 545 10.86 7.20 11.31
CA PHE A 545 9.60 7.94 11.28
C PHE A 545 9.28 8.59 12.63
N ILE A 546 9.38 7.81 13.72
CA ILE A 546 8.97 8.27 15.06
C ILE A 546 10.12 8.96 15.84
N GLY A 547 11.36 8.89 15.35
CA GLY A 547 12.55 9.43 16.00
C GLY A 547 13.11 8.56 17.13
N GLY A 548 14.25 8.97 17.67
CA GLY A 548 15.01 8.18 18.66
C GLY A 548 15.91 7.11 18.03
N ALA A 549 16.33 7.32 16.77
CA ALA A 549 17.23 6.43 16.08
C ALA A 549 18.68 6.60 16.57
N ASP A 550 19.42 5.50 16.70
CA ASP A 550 20.88 5.54 16.89
C ASP A 550 21.61 5.93 15.60
N ILE A 551 20.96 5.70 14.45
CA ILE A 551 21.44 6.03 13.11
C ILE A 551 20.60 7.21 12.61
N ASP A 552 21.19 8.40 12.58
CA ASP A 552 20.53 9.58 12.02
C ASP A 552 20.63 9.54 10.49
N VAL A 553 19.48 9.52 9.82
CA VAL A 553 19.36 9.38 8.36
C VAL A 553 18.74 10.60 7.69
N HIS A 554 18.39 11.65 8.45
CA HIS A 554 17.72 12.86 7.95
C HIS A 554 18.61 14.11 7.95
#